data_AF-A0A6J2IKB3-F1
#
_entry.id   AF-A0A6J2IKB3-F1
#
_cell.length_a   1.000
_cell.length_b   1.000
_cell.length_c   1.000
_cell.angle_alpha   90.00
_cell.angle_beta   90.00
_cell.angle_gamma   90.00
#
_symmetry.space_group_name_H-M   'P 1'
#
loop_
_entity.id
_entity.type
_entity.pdbx_description
1 polymer ?
#
loop_
_entity_poly.entity_id
_entity_poly.type
_entity_poly.pdbx_seq_one_letter_code
_entity_poly.pdbx_strand_id
1 'polypeptide(L)'
;MGTPGSGRKRTPVKDRFSAEDEALSNIAREAEARLAAKRAARAEARDIRMRELERQQKELEEKSEKSHSEIFSRPSSRNSISATPLSGNSSRRGSGDASILVDPDASLSELRDIYDLKDQIHDVEGRYMQGLKELKDSLAEVEEKYKKAMVSNAQLDNEKNNLVYQVDTLKDVIEEKEEQIAEFYRENEEKSKELERQKHTCNVLQHKLDELKEGLRQRDELIEALERQKDYFDCIKNERDELREELADLKETMKRGEKHGLVIIPDGTPNGDVNHESVVGAITVVSQEAAQVLESAGEGPLDIRLRKLAGEKEELLSQVRKLKMQLEEERQKYSKSDGMNPDIIGLENGSDLQLIELQRDANRQISEYKFKLSKAEQDITTLEQNIGRLEGQVARYKNAAENAEKVEDELKAEKRKLQRELRTALDKIEEMEMTNSHLMKRLEKMKANRTALLSQQ
;
A
#
# COMPACT_ATOMS: atom_id res chain seq x y z
N MET A 1 -6.04 22.75 -74.19
CA MET A 1 -6.19 21.28 -74.22
C MET A 1 -5.27 20.72 -73.13
N GLY A 2 -5.64 20.68 -71.84
CA GLY A 2 -6.43 19.61 -71.21
C GLY A 2 -5.65 18.29 -71.27
N THR A 3 -4.95 17.81 -70.23
CA THR A 3 -5.51 17.14 -69.03
C THR A 3 -4.53 17.16 -67.82
N PRO A 4 -4.98 17.37 -66.57
CA PRO A 4 -4.22 17.06 -65.36
C PRO A 4 -4.55 15.66 -64.83
N GLY A 5 -3.52 14.88 -64.49
CA GLY A 5 -3.64 13.56 -63.87
C GLY A 5 -4.28 13.65 -62.48
N SER A 6 -5.31 12.83 -62.28
CA SER A 6 -6.11 12.71 -61.07
C SER A 6 -5.28 12.24 -59.86
N GLY A 7 -4.93 13.16 -58.96
CA GLY A 7 -4.38 12.87 -57.66
C GLY A 7 -5.43 12.20 -56.75
N ARG A 8 -5.20 10.94 -56.43
CA ARG A 8 -6.01 10.16 -55.46
C ARG A 8 -5.71 10.69 -54.05
N LYS A 9 -6.53 11.60 -53.54
CA LYS A 9 -6.48 12.02 -52.12
C LYS A 9 -6.74 10.80 -51.24
N ARG A 10 -5.73 10.35 -50.49
CA ARG A 10 -5.94 9.45 -49.34
C ARG A 10 -6.66 10.25 -48.26
N THR A 11 -7.86 9.83 -47.91
CA THR A 11 -8.57 10.28 -46.70
C THR A 11 -7.71 9.95 -45.47
N PRO A 12 -7.57 10.86 -44.49
CA PRO A 12 -6.79 10.57 -43.30
C PRO A 12 -7.49 9.50 -42.47
N VAL A 13 -6.76 8.46 -42.07
CA VAL A 13 -7.21 7.31 -41.26
C VAL A 13 -7.40 7.71 -39.79
N LYS A 14 -7.74 8.97 -39.50
CA LYS A 14 -7.69 9.54 -38.15
C LYS A 14 -8.94 9.23 -37.31
N ASP A 15 -10.07 8.93 -37.95
CA ASP A 15 -11.34 8.67 -37.24
C ASP A 15 -11.63 7.18 -36.95
N ARG A 16 -10.90 6.24 -37.57
CA ARG A 16 -11.14 4.80 -37.32
C ARG A 16 -10.65 4.34 -35.96
N PHE A 17 -9.49 4.85 -35.52
CA PHE A 17 -8.96 4.57 -34.19
C PHE A 17 -9.84 5.15 -33.08
N SER A 18 -10.44 6.33 -33.29
CA SER A 18 -11.32 6.96 -32.28
C SER A 18 -12.62 6.19 -32.09
N ALA A 19 -13.24 5.71 -33.18
CA ALA A 19 -14.49 4.95 -33.10
C ALA A 19 -14.30 3.54 -32.50
N GLU A 20 -13.18 2.89 -32.79
CA GLU A 20 -12.82 1.61 -32.15
C GLU A 20 -12.50 1.78 -30.67
N ASP A 21 -11.77 2.82 -30.29
CA ASP A 21 -11.43 3.09 -28.88
C ASP A 21 -12.68 3.48 -28.07
N GLU A 22 -13.60 4.24 -28.67
CA GLU A 22 -14.90 4.56 -28.08
C GLU A 22 -15.81 3.33 -27.95
N ALA A 23 -15.78 2.41 -28.93
CA ALA A 23 -16.49 1.13 -28.84
C ALA A 23 -15.93 0.23 -27.73
N LEU A 24 -14.60 0.15 -27.59
CA LEU A 24 -13.95 -0.61 -26.52
C LEU A 24 -14.25 0.00 -25.13
N SER A 25 -14.26 1.33 -25.03
CA SER A 25 -14.62 2.03 -23.79
C SER A 25 -16.08 1.79 -23.39
N ASN A 26 -17.00 1.75 -24.36
CA ASN A 26 -18.40 1.43 -24.10
C ASN A 26 -18.60 -0.04 -23.69
N ILE A 27 -17.89 -0.97 -24.31
CA ILE A 27 -17.90 -2.40 -23.92
C ILE A 27 -17.37 -2.57 -22.49
N ALA A 28 -16.29 -1.88 -22.14
CA ALA A 28 -15.71 -1.91 -20.79
C ALA A 28 -16.71 -1.39 -19.75
N ARG A 29 -17.35 -0.23 -20.02
CA ARG A 29 -18.35 0.37 -19.13
C ARG A 29 -19.60 -0.51 -18.98
N GLU A 30 -20.05 -1.14 -20.05
CA GLU A 30 -21.19 -2.07 -20.01
C GLU A 30 -20.84 -3.36 -19.23
N ALA A 31 -19.63 -3.89 -19.41
CA ALA A 31 -19.16 -5.03 -18.64
C ALA A 31 -19.05 -4.72 -17.14
N GLU A 32 -18.56 -3.53 -16.79
CA GLU A 32 -18.48 -3.04 -15.42
C GLU A 32 -19.88 -2.85 -14.80
N ALA A 33 -20.82 -2.26 -15.54
CA ALA A 33 -22.21 -2.11 -15.09
C ALA A 33 -22.89 -3.47 -14.84
N ARG A 34 -22.64 -4.48 -15.68
CA ARG A 34 -23.14 -5.84 -15.48
C ARG A 34 -22.52 -6.51 -14.26
N LEU A 35 -21.23 -6.31 -14.02
CA LEU A 35 -20.54 -6.78 -12.82
C LEU A 35 -21.11 -6.12 -11.56
N ALA A 36 -21.30 -4.80 -11.57
CA ALA A 36 -21.92 -4.07 -10.47
C ALA A 36 -23.36 -4.54 -10.17
N ALA A 37 -24.18 -4.79 -11.20
CA ALA A 37 -25.51 -5.35 -11.04
C ALA A 37 -25.46 -6.76 -10.42
N LYS A 38 -24.49 -7.58 -10.81
CA LYS A 38 -24.28 -8.92 -10.23
C LYS A 38 -23.84 -8.84 -8.76
N ARG A 39 -22.98 -7.87 -8.39
CA ARG A 39 -22.61 -7.57 -6.99
C ARG A 39 -23.83 -7.18 -6.17
N ALA A 40 -24.66 -6.27 -6.68
CA ALA A 40 -25.88 -5.83 -6.01
C ALA A 40 -26.88 -6.98 -5.78
N ALA A 41 -27.11 -7.81 -6.80
CA ALA A 41 -28.00 -8.97 -6.69
C ALA A 41 -27.49 -10.01 -5.67
N ARG A 42 -26.17 -10.23 -5.60
CA ARG A 42 -25.56 -11.09 -4.59
C ARG A 42 -25.71 -10.51 -3.19
N ALA A 43 -25.46 -9.21 -3.01
CA ALA A 43 -25.64 -8.53 -1.74
C ALA A 43 -27.10 -8.61 -1.25
N GLU A 44 -28.07 -8.41 -2.14
CA GLU A 44 -29.48 -8.55 -1.83
C GLU A 44 -29.86 -10.00 -1.47
N ALA A 45 -29.32 -10.99 -2.19
CA ALA A 45 -29.53 -12.40 -1.88
C ALA A 45 -28.96 -12.79 -0.50
N ARG A 46 -27.78 -12.26 -0.12
CA ARG A 46 -27.21 -12.44 1.23
C ARG A 46 -28.13 -11.86 2.29
N ASP A 47 -28.66 -10.67 2.05
CA ASP A 47 -29.50 -9.94 3.02
C ASP A 47 -30.87 -10.60 3.22
N ILE A 48 -31.50 -11.09 2.14
CA ILE A 48 -32.74 -11.88 2.21
C ILE A 48 -32.51 -13.17 3.03
N ARG A 49 -31.42 -13.88 2.75
CA ARG A 49 -31.11 -15.16 3.39
C ARG A 49 -30.75 -15.00 4.87
N MET A 50 -30.06 -13.92 5.24
CA MET A 50 -29.81 -13.51 6.63
C MET A 50 -31.11 -13.27 7.40
N ARG A 51 -32.04 -12.50 6.83
CA ARG A 51 -33.34 -12.23 7.46
C ARG A 51 -34.18 -13.49 7.65
N GLU A 52 -34.12 -14.45 6.73
CA GLU A 52 -34.82 -15.71 6.86
C GLU A 52 -34.22 -16.61 7.95
N LEU A 53 -32.91 -16.57 8.14
CA LEU A 53 -32.24 -17.27 9.24
C LEU A 53 -32.60 -16.72 10.62
N GLU A 54 -32.60 -15.40 10.76
CA GLU A 54 -33.06 -14.75 12.00
C GLU A 54 -34.51 -15.12 12.31
N ARG A 55 -35.35 -15.20 11.28
CA ARG A 55 -36.74 -15.64 11.42
C ARG A 55 -36.83 -17.09 11.89
N GLN A 56 -36.05 -18.01 11.33
CA GLN A 56 -36.03 -19.42 11.76
C GLN A 56 -35.51 -19.60 13.20
N GLN A 57 -34.48 -18.85 13.59
CA GLN A 57 -34.00 -18.83 14.99
C GLN A 57 -35.10 -18.37 15.93
N LYS A 58 -35.79 -17.28 15.59
CA LYS A 58 -36.88 -16.73 16.43
C LYS A 58 -38.07 -17.68 16.55
N GLU A 59 -38.45 -18.37 15.48
CA GLU A 59 -39.51 -19.39 15.53
C GLU A 59 -39.14 -20.62 16.37
N LEU A 60 -37.86 -21.02 16.40
CA LEU A 60 -37.37 -22.12 17.24
C LEU A 60 -37.32 -21.71 18.72
N GLU A 61 -36.89 -20.48 19.01
CA GLU A 61 -36.89 -19.93 20.36
C GLU A 61 -38.32 -19.88 20.94
N GLU A 62 -39.28 -19.37 20.15
CA GLU A 62 -40.70 -19.31 20.52
C GLU A 62 -41.33 -20.71 20.70
N LYS A 63 -40.95 -21.70 19.88
CA LYS A 63 -41.37 -23.10 20.06
C LYS A 63 -40.75 -23.72 21.30
N SER A 64 -39.52 -23.37 21.66
CA SER A 64 -38.87 -23.85 22.88
C SER A 64 -39.53 -23.27 24.13
N GLU A 65 -39.89 -21.98 24.14
CA GLU A 65 -40.64 -21.33 25.23
C GLU A 65 -42.07 -21.85 25.38
N LYS A 66 -42.77 -22.13 24.28
CA LYS A 66 -44.08 -22.81 24.30
C LYS A 66 -44.01 -24.22 24.87
N SER A 67 -42.95 -24.97 24.53
CA SER A 67 -42.71 -26.31 25.10
C SER A 67 -42.37 -26.23 26.59
N HIS A 68 -41.63 -25.21 27.02
CA HIS A 68 -41.30 -24.99 28.43
C HIS A 68 -42.53 -24.56 29.26
N SER A 69 -43.41 -23.72 28.72
CA SER A 69 -44.63 -23.26 29.40
C SER A 69 -45.73 -24.32 29.49
N GLU A 70 -45.85 -25.23 28.51
CA GLU A 70 -46.78 -26.37 28.58
C GLU A 70 -46.38 -27.41 29.65
N ILE A 71 -45.09 -27.56 29.95
CA ILE A 71 -44.60 -28.47 31.01
C ILE A 71 -44.96 -27.95 32.42
N PHE A 72 -45.02 -26.63 32.62
CA PHE A 72 -45.34 -26.02 33.93
C PHE A 72 -46.84 -25.83 34.20
N SER A 73 -47.73 -26.10 33.24
CA SER A 73 -49.17 -25.79 33.36
C SER A 73 -50.11 -27.00 33.50
N ARG A 74 -49.60 -28.23 33.68
CA ARG A 74 -50.46 -29.41 33.88
C ARG A 74 -50.60 -29.77 35.37
N PRO A 75 -51.80 -29.65 35.97
CA PRO A 75 -52.04 -30.18 37.30
C PRO A 75 -52.10 -31.71 37.21
N SER A 76 -51.23 -32.36 37.97
CA SER A 76 -51.27 -33.80 38.19
C SER A 76 -52.52 -34.13 39.01
N SER A 77 -53.54 -34.71 38.38
CA SER A 77 -54.59 -35.42 39.12
C SER A 77 -55.35 -36.46 38.32
N ARG A 78 -55.38 -37.64 38.93
CA ARG A 78 -56.43 -38.68 38.92
C ARG A 78 -56.60 -39.51 37.65
N ASN A 79 -56.30 -40.80 37.79
CA ASN A 79 -57.38 -41.79 37.66
C ASN A 79 -57.22 -42.93 38.67
N SER A 80 -58.20 -42.95 39.56
CA SER A 80 -58.64 -44.05 40.40
C SER A 80 -59.40 -45.07 39.53
N ILE A 81 -59.10 -46.36 39.69
CA ILE A 81 -60.09 -47.42 39.45
C ILE A 81 -60.05 -48.35 40.65
N SER A 82 -61.07 -48.20 41.48
CA SER A 82 -61.53 -49.12 42.49
C SER A 82 -62.07 -50.42 41.86
N ALA A 83 -61.68 -51.57 42.41
CA ALA A 83 -62.51 -52.77 42.39
C ALA A 83 -62.41 -53.47 43.75
N THR A 84 -63.56 -53.54 44.41
CA THR A 84 -63.87 -54.12 45.70
C THR A 84 -63.93 -55.66 45.67
N PRO A 85 -63.93 -56.34 46.85
CA PRO A 85 -63.85 -57.79 46.99
C PRO A 85 -65.24 -58.47 47.08
N LEU A 86 -65.36 -59.70 46.58
CA LEU A 86 -66.45 -60.67 46.84
C LEU A 86 -65.82 -62.08 46.72
N SER A 87 -65.80 -62.98 47.71
CA SER A 87 -66.87 -63.64 48.48
C SER A 87 -67.81 -64.51 47.63
N GLY A 88 -67.75 -65.85 47.84
CA GLY A 88 -68.94 -66.69 47.88
C GLY A 88 -69.00 -67.95 47.00
N ASN A 89 -69.01 -69.11 47.68
CA ASN A 89 -69.76 -70.37 47.39
C ASN A 89 -69.11 -71.40 46.45
N SER A 90 -68.72 -72.61 46.93
CA SER A 90 -69.51 -73.76 47.44
C SER A 90 -69.81 -74.80 46.36
N SER A 91 -69.27 -76.01 46.50
CA SER A 91 -70.07 -77.24 46.40
C SER A 91 -69.31 -78.45 46.93
N ARG A 92 -69.87 -79.04 47.99
CA ARG A 92 -69.64 -80.43 48.38
C ARG A 92 -70.43 -81.32 47.43
N ARG A 93 -69.77 -82.32 46.83
CA ARG A 93 -70.42 -83.58 46.44
C ARG A 93 -69.36 -84.68 46.37
N GLY A 94 -69.57 -85.69 47.21
CA GLY A 94 -68.83 -86.94 47.18
C GLY A 94 -69.45 -87.97 46.22
N SER A 95 -68.62 -88.90 45.78
CA SER A 95 -68.88 -90.26 45.26
C SER A 95 -67.62 -90.63 44.47
N GLY A 96 -66.96 -91.76 44.62
CA GLY A 96 -67.21 -92.97 45.39
C GLY A 96 -66.19 -93.99 44.88
N ASP A 97 -65.77 -94.87 45.78
CA ASP A 97 -65.23 -96.20 45.50
C ASP A 97 -63.89 -96.35 44.76
N ALA A 98 -62.84 -96.60 45.53
CA ALA A 98 -61.81 -97.60 45.24
C ALA A 98 -61.01 -97.86 46.52
N SER A 99 -61.33 -98.93 47.24
CA SER A 99 -60.40 -99.53 48.20
C SER A 99 -59.10 -99.89 47.47
N ILE A 100 -58.04 -99.13 47.69
CA ILE A 100 -56.68 -99.56 47.44
C ILE A 100 -55.92 -99.33 48.73
N LEU A 101 -55.27 -100.39 49.19
CA LEU A 101 -54.44 -100.48 50.36
C LEU A 101 -53.19 -99.60 50.14
N VAL A 102 -53.26 -98.30 50.43
CA VAL A 102 -52.12 -97.37 50.25
C VAL A 102 -51.60 -96.90 51.61
N ASP A 103 -50.30 -97.08 51.76
CA ASP A 103 -49.45 -96.78 52.91
C ASP A 103 -49.55 -95.30 53.32
N PRO A 104 -49.78 -94.96 54.62
CA PRO A 104 -49.83 -93.56 55.08
C PRO A 104 -48.58 -92.73 54.75
N ASP A 105 -47.42 -93.37 54.55
CA ASP A 105 -46.17 -92.71 54.17
C ASP A 105 -46.16 -92.24 52.70
N ALA A 106 -46.90 -92.90 51.81
CA ALA A 106 -46.96 -92.54 50.38
C ALA A 106 -47.74 -91.23 50.16
N SER A 107 -48.88 -91.05 50.85
CA SER A 107 -49.67 -89.82 50.76
C SER A 107 -48.99 -88.61 51.40
N LEU A 108 -48.12 -88.83 52.39
CA LEU A 108 -47.27 -87.77 52.97
C LEU A 108 -46.11 -87.38 52.03
N SER A 109 -45.56 -88.34 51.28
CA SER A 109 -44.57 -88.08 50.24
C SER A 109 -45.15 -87.24 49.11
N GLU A 110 -46.33 -87.58 48.58
CA GLU A 110 -47.00 -86.81 47.53
C GLU A 110 -47.33 -85.37 47.97
N LEU A 111 -47.73 -85.18 49.23
CA LEU A 111 -47.97 -83.84 49.78
C LEU A 111 -46.67 -83.02 49.83
N ARG A 112 -45.54 -83.65 50.20
CA ARG A 112 -44.22 -83.00 50.20
C ARG A 112 -43.79 -82.61 48.78
N ASP A 113 -43.98 -83.50 47.81
CA ASP A 113 -43.68 -83.24 46.39
C ASP A 113 -44.53 -82.07 45.86
N ILE A 114 -45.80 -81.94 46.27
CA ILE A 114 -46.67 -80.81 45.91
C ILE A 114 -46.14 -79.48 46.46
N TYR A 115 -45.63 -79.45 47.69
CA TYR A 115 -45.01 -78.25 48.26
C TYR A 115 -43.69 -77.90 47.57
N ASP A 116 -42.85 -78.89 47.25
CA ASP A 116 -41.60 -78.67 46.52
C ASP A 116 -41.86 -78.17 45.08
N LEU A 117 -42.89 -78.70 44.40
CA LEU A 117 -43.36 -78.20 43.09
C LEU A 117 -43.90 -76.78 43.18
N LYS A 118 -44.66 -76.46 44.23
CA LYS A 118 -45.17 -75.10 44.48
C LYS A 118 -44.02 -74.11 44.66
N ASP A 119 -42.99 -74.47 45.41
CA ASP A 119 -41.82 -73.61 45.63
C ASP A 119 -41.02 -73.43 44.33
N GLN A 120 -40.84 -74.49 43.53
CA GLN A 120 -40.22 -74.38 42.20
C GLN A 120 -41.01 -73.47 41.26
N ILE A 121 -42.35 -73.53 41.28
CA ILE A 121 -43.20 -72.63 40.50
C ILE A 121 -43.00 -71.19 40.94
N HIS A 122 -42.98 -70.90 42.24
CA HIS A 122 -42.73 -69.54 42.76
C HIS A 122 -41.34 -69.04 42.36
N ASP A 123 -40.31 -69.90 42.37
CA ASP A 123 -38.96 -69.53 41.93
C ASP A 123 -38.89 -69.25 40.42
N VAL A 124 -39.64 -69.99 39.61
CA VAL A 124 -39.74 -69.76 38.16
C VAL A 124 -40.52 -68.48 37.87
N GLU A 125 -41.64 -68.26 38.57
CA GLU A 125 -42.43 -67.03 38.48
C GLU A 125 -41.62 -65.82 38.94
N GLY A 126 -40.85 -65.94 40.01
CA GLY A 126 -39.94 -64.90 40.50
C GLY A 126 -38.88 -64.53 39.48
N ARG A 127 -38.23 -65.53 38.85
CA ARG A 127 -37.27 -65.32 37.77
C ARG A 127 -37.90 -64.71 36.52
N TYR A 128 -39.10 -65.15 36.15
CA TYR A 128 -39.84 -64.60 35.02
C TYR A 128 -40.22 -63.12 35.26
N MET A 129 -40.73 -62.80 36.44
CA MET A 129 -41.08 -61.43 36.82
C MET A 129 -39.86 -60.53 36.89
N GLN A 130 -38.72 -61.03 37.37
CA GLN A 130 -37.45 -60.31 37.38
C GLN A 130 -36.96 -60.03 35.96
N GLY A 131 -36.94 -61.04 35.07
CA GLY A 131 -36.53 -60.85 33.68
C GLY A 131 -37.46 -59.88 32.91
N LEU A 132 -38.76 -59.91 33.21
CA LEU A 132 -39.72 -58.99 32.61
C LEU A 132 -39.55 -57.55 33.11
N LYS A 133 -39.14 -57.36 34.37
CA LYS A 133 -38.76 -56.06 34.93
C LYS A 133 -37.48 -55.53 34.26
N GLU A 134 -36.45 -56.34 34.15
CA GLU A 134 -35.19 -55.98 33.48
C GLU A 134 -35.40 -55.61 32.01
N LEU A 135 -36.28 -56.33 31.30
CA LEU A 135 -36.62 -56.00 29.91
C LEU A 135 -37.33 -54.65 29.78
N LYS A 136 -38.22 -54.33 30.74
CA LYS A 136 -38.91 -53.02 30.79
C LYS A 136 -37.94 -51.88 31.10
N ASP A 137 -37.04 -52.09 32.07
CA ASP A 137 -36.04 -51.09 32.44
C ASP A 137 -35.06 -50.86 31.27
N SER A 138 -34.63 -51.93 30.59
CA SER A 138 -33.79 -51.85 29.39
C SER A 138 -34.49 -51.13 28.22
N LEU A 139 -35.78 -51.40 28.01
CA LEU A 139 -36.58 -50.70 27.00
C LEU A 139 -36.65 -49.20 27.31
N ALA A 140 -36.94 -48.82 28.56
CA ALA A 140 -37.00 -47.42 28.98
C ALA A 140 -35.64 -46.71 28.80
N GLU A 141 -34.53 -47.39 29.10
CA GLU A 141 -33.18 -46.83 28.90
C GLU A 141 -32.88 -46.57 27.42
N VAL A 142 -33.25 -47.51 26.53
CA VAL A 142 -33.07 -47.35 25.08
C VAL A 142 -33.96 -46.23 24.53
N GLU A 143 -35.20 -46.12 25.01
CA GLU A 143 -36.10 -45.02 24.63
C GLU A 143 -35.55 -43.65 25.04
N GLU A 144 -34.95 -43.54 26.22
CA GLU A 144 -34.32 -42.29 26.68
C GLU A 144 -33.08 -41.95 25.83
N LYS A 145 -32.23 -42.94 25.53
CA LYS A 145 -31.08 -42.77 24.63
C LYS A 145 -31.52 -42.32 23.23
N TYR A 146 -32.58 -42.91 22.70
CA TYR A 146 -33.13 -42.51 21.40
C TYR A 146 -33.61 -41.05 21.42
N LYS A 147 -34.34 -40.63 22.47
CA LYS A 147 -34.76 -39.22 22.62
C LYS A 147 -33.56 -38.27 22.67
N LYS A 148 -32.52 -38.60 23.44
CA LYS A 148 -31.28 -37.79 23.50
C LYS A 148 -30.59 -37.70 22.14
N ALA A 149 -30.48 -38.83 21.43
CA ALA A 149 -29.89 -38.86 20.09
C ALA A 149 -30.69 -38.02 19.09
N MET A 150 -32.03 -38.04 19.17
CA MET A 150 -32.89 -37.23 18.30
C MET A 150 -32.71 -35.72 18.54
N VAL A 151 -32.62 -35.30 19.81
CA VAL A 151 -32.34 -33.89 20.15
C VAL A 151 -30.95 -33.47 19.67
N SER A 152 -29.94 -34.31 19.88
CA SER A 152 -28.58 -34.05 19.40
C SER A 152 -28.51 -33.98 17.87
N ASN A 153 -29.22 -34.85 17.16
CA ASN A 153 -29.26 -34.82 15.70
C ASN A 153 -29.90 -33.52 15.18
N ALA A 154 -30.99 -33.06 15.80
CA ALA A 154 -31.60 -31.78 15.46
C ALA A 154 -30.65 -30.58 15.73
N GLN A 155 -29.86 -30.63 16.80
CA GLN A 155 -28.84 -29.61 17.08
C GLN A 155 -27.74 -29.61 16.01
N LEU A 156 -27.23 -30.79 15.64
CA LEU A 156 -26.21 -30.94 14.61
C LEU A 156 -26.71 -30.47 13.23
N ASP A 157 -27.96 -30.72 12.89
CA ASP A 157 -28.55 -30.22 11.63
C ASP A 157 -28.62 -28.69 11.62
N ASN A 158 -28.94 -28.06 12.75
CA ASN A 158 -28.93 -26.59 12.87
C ASN A 158 -27.51 -26.03 12.75
N GLU A 159 -26.53 -26.63 13.44
CA GLU A 159 -25.12 -26.22 13.35
C GLU A 159 -24.58 -26.39 11.92
N LYS A 160 -24.88 -27.51 11.27
CA LYS A 160 -24.54 -27.76 9.86
C LYS A 160 -25.11 -26.69 8.96
N ASN A 161 -26.39 -26.34 9.12
CA ASN A 161 -27.01 -25.29 8.32
C ASN A 161 -26.31 -23.95 8.55
N ASN A 162 -26.06 -23.57 9.81
CA ASN A 162 -25.31 -22.34 10.16
C ASN A 162 -23.93 -22.29 9.49
N LEU A 163 -23.18 -23.39 9.54
CA LEU A 163 -21.86 -23.48 8.90
C LEU A 163 -21.96 -23.38 7.37
N VAL A 164 -22.97 -23.99 6.74
CA VAL A 164 -23.22 -23.85 5.30
C VAL A 164 -23.44 -22.39 4.93
N TYR A 165 -24.21 -21.63 5.72
CA TYR A 165 -24.41 -20.20 5.47
C TYR A 165 -23.13 -19.38 5.64
N GLN A 166 -22.33 -19.70 6.66
CA GLN A 166 -21.06 -19.03 6.87
C GLN A 166 -20.11 -19.27 5.69
N VAL A 167 -20.02 -20.51 5.21
CA VAL A 167 -19.23 -20.86 4.03
C VAL A 167 -19.72 -20.13 2.79
N ASP A 168 -21.03 -20.09 2.55
CA ASP A 168 -21.60 -19.38 1.40
C ASP A 168 -21.26 -17.89 1.45
N THR A 169 -21.42 -17.25 2.62
CA THR A 169 -21.06 -15.83 2.84
C THR A 169 -19.56 -15.59 2.63
N LEU A 170 -18.71 -16.50 3.07
CA LEU A 170 -17.27 -16.37 2.91
C LEU A 170 -16.83 -16.52 1.45
N LYS A 171 -17.40 -17.46 0.69
CA LYS A 171 -17.16 -17.58 -0.77
C LYS A 171 -17.50 -16.29 -1.49
N ASP A 172 -18.62 -15.73 -1.08
CA ASP A 172 -19.17 -14.48 -1.56
C ASP A 172 -18.25 -13.28 -1.30
N VAL A 173 -17.60 -13.23 -0.14
CA VAL A 173 -16.55 -12.24 0.18
C VAL A 173 -15.27 -12.51 -0.61
N ILE A 174 -14.88 -13.78 -0.80
CA ILE A 174 -13.70 -14.15 -1.60
C ILE A 174 -13.87 -13.66 -3.04
N GLU A 175 -15.02 -13.93 -3.67
CA GLU A 175 -15.29 -13.47 -5.04
C GLU A 175 -15.21 -11.94 -5.14
N GLU A 176 -15.74 -11.20 -4.15
CA GLU A 176 -15.62 -9.73 -4.13
C GLU A 176 -14.16 -9.27 -4.03
N LYS A 177 -13.34 -9.97 -3.23
CA LYS A 177 -11.90 -9.67 -3.10
C LYS A 177 -11.13 -10.00 -4.38
N GLU A 178 -11.46 -11.10 -5.05
CA GLU A 178 -10.87 -11.46 -6.35
C GLU A 178 -11.17 -10.38 -7.41
N GLU A 179 -12.40 -9.87 -7.44
CA GLU A 179 -12.76 -8.79 -8.34
C GLU A 179 -12.07 -7.46 -8.00
N GLN A 180 -11.93 -7.12 -6.71
CA GLN A 180 -11.14 -5.96 -6.27
C GLN A 180 -9.66 -6.08 -6.72
N ILE A 181 -9.07 -7.26 -6.59
CA ILE A 181 -7.70 -7.53 -7.05
C ILE A 181 -7.60 -7.32 -8.57
N ALA A 182 -8.57 -7.83 -9.34
CA ALA A 182 -8.60 -7.66 -10.79
C ALA A 182 -8.75 -6.18 -11.21
N GLU A 183 -9.52 -5.38 -10.47
CA GLU A 183 -9.61 -3.92 -10.66
C GLU A 183 -8.26 -3.23 -10.38
N PHE A 184 -7.60 -3.55 -9.26
CA PHE A 184 -6.28 -2.99 -8.95
C PHE A 184 -5.23 -3.32 -10.00
N TYR A 185 -5.24 -4.53 -10.56
CA TYR A 185 -4.32 -4.88 -11.65
C TYR A 185 -4.57 -4.05 -12.91
N ARG A 186 -5.85 -3.81 -13.27
CA ARG A 186 -6.21 -2.95 -14.42
C ARG A 186 -5.78 -1.50 -14.20
N GLU A 187 -6.08 -0.93 -13.03
CA GLU A 187 -5.66 0.45 -12.70
C GLU A 187 -4.13 0.59 -12.72
N ASN A 188 -3.40 -0.38 -12.17
CA ASN A 188 -1.94 -0.37 -12.18
C ASN A 188 -1.36 -0.43 -13.61
N GLU A 189 -1.99 -1.19 -14.51
CA GLU A 189 -1.60 -1.23 -15.92
C GLU A 189 -1.84 0.11 -16.62
N GLU A 190 -2.99 0.76 -16.36
CA GLU A 190 -3.31 2.09 -16.89
C GLU A 190 -2.35 3.16 -16.37
N LYS A 191 -2.07 3.17 -15.07
CA LYS A 191 -1.08 4.07 -14.43
C LYS A 191 0.31 3.85 -15.01
N SER A 192 0.69 2.60 -15.26
CA SER A 192 1.98 2.27 -15.90
C SER A 192 2.05 2.79 -17.34
N LYS A 193 0.98 2.65 -18.12
CA LYS A 193 0.89 3.24 -19.47
C LYS A 193 0.98 4.76 -19.44
N GLU A 194 0.31 5.41 -18.49
CA GLU A 194 0.37 6.87 -18.33
C GLU A 194 1.76 7.33 -17.92
N LEU A 195 2.44 6.62 -17.01
CA LEU A 195 3.82 6.90 -16.64
C LEU A 195 4.75 6.87 -17.86
N GLU A 196 4.61 5.88 -18.74
CA GLU A 196 5.43 5.81 -19.96
C GLU A 196 5.12 6.95 -20.95
N ARG A 197 3.85 7.37 -21.06
CA ARG A 197 3.49 8.57 -21.86
C ARG A 197 4.12 9.85 -21.30
N GLN A 198 4.11 10.00 -19.97
CA GLN A 198 4.73 11.15 -19.30
C GLN A 198 6.25 11.15 -19.48
N LYS A 199 6.91 10.00 -19.32
CA LYS A 199 8.35 9.84 -19.60
C LYS A 199 8.69 10.25 -21.02
N HIS A 200 7.92 9.79 -22.01
CA HIS A 200 8.12 10.17 -23.40
C HIS A 200 8.01 11.69 -23.58
N THR A 201 6.99 12.32 -22.98
CA THR A 201 6.79 13.78 -23.03
C THR A 201 7.95 14.53 -22.38
N CYS A 202 8.42 14.09 -21.21
CA CYS A 202 9.61 14.65 -20.56
C CYS A 202 10.85 14.56 -21.46
N ASN A 203 11.07 13.43 -22.12
CA ASN A 203 12.21 13.27 -23.04
C ASN A 203 12.12 14.25 -24.22
N VAL A 204 10.93 14.45 -24.80
CA VAL A 204 10.72 15.43 -25.89
C VAL A 204 11.00 16.86 -25.40
N LEU A 205 10.50 17.22 -24.21
CA LEU A 205 10.74 18.54 -23.63
C LEU A 205 12.22 18.75 -23.27
N GLN A 206 12.92 17.71 -22.80
CA GLN A 206 14.35 17.75 -22.52
C GLN A 206 15.15 18.02 -23.79
N HIS A 207 14.87 17.30 -24.88
CA HIS A 207 15.48 17.60 -26.18
C HIS A 207 15.22 19.04 -26.63
N LYS A 208 13.99 19.54 -26.45
CA LYS A 208 13.66 20.92 -26.81
C LYS A 208 14.41 21.94 -25.96
N LEU A 209 14.57 21.68 -24.67
CA LEU A 209 15.35 22.51 -23.77
C LEU A 209 16.81 22.58 -24.22
N ASP A 210 17.40 21.45 -24.60
CA ASP A 210 18.80 21.37 -25.03
C ASP A 210 19.01 22.10 -26.37
N GLU A 211 18.08 21.99 -27.32
CA GLU A 211 18.09 22.80 -28.55
C GLU A 211 18.07 24.32 -28.27
N LEU A 212 17.22 24.75 -27.34
CA LEU A 212 17.10 26.17 -26.98
C LEU A 212 18.34 26.68 -26.24
N LYS A 213 18.94 25.86 -25.36
CA LYS A 213 20.21 26.17 -24.69
C LYS A 213 21.36 26.32 -25.69
N GLU A 214 21.43 25.44 -26.68
CA GLU A 214 22.41 25.54 -27.78
C GLU A 214 22.23 26.85 -28.55
N GLY A 215 20.99 27.19 -28.92
CA GLY A 215 20.69 28.46 -29.60
C GLY A 215 21.00 29.69 -28.76
N LEU A 216 20.82 29.64 -27.44
CA LEU A 216 21.25 30.69 -26.51
C LEU A 216 22.78 30.87 -26.55
N ARG A 217 23.53 29.78 -26.41
CA ARG A 217 25.01 29.83 -26.42
C ARG A 217 25.55 30.42 -27.71
N GLN A 218 25.00 30.03 -28.85
CA GLN A 218 25.39 30.57 -30.15
C GLN A 218 25.14 32.08 -30.24
N ARG A 219 24.03 32.58 -29.68
CA ARG A 219 23.76 34.02 -29.62
C ARG A 219 24.74 34.75 -28.72
N ASP A 220 25.08 34.19 -27.57
CA ASP A 220 26.04 34.81 -26.64
C ASP A 220 27.43 34.89 -27.28
N GLU A 221 27.89 33.84 -27.97
CA GLU A 221 29.13 33.85 -28.75
C GLU A 221 29.14 34.94 -29.84
N LEU A 222 28.03 35.12 -30.55
CA LEU A 222 27.85 36.18 -31.54
C LEU A 222 27.90 37.58 -30.92
N ILE A 223 27.28 37.77 -29.75
CA ILE A 223 27.33 39.04 -29.01
C ILE A 223 28.76 39.37 -28.62
N GLU A 224 29.49 38.42 -28.02
CA GLU A 224 30.89 38.65 -27.66
C GLU A 224 31.77 38.95 -28.88
N ALA A 225 31.52 38.31 -30.03
CA ALA A 225 32.25 38.60 -31.26
C ALA A 225 32.00 40.03 -31.77
N LEU A 226 30.74 40.50 -31.69
CA LEU A 226 30.36 41.87 -32.05
C LEU A 226 30.98 42.90 -31.10
N GLU A 227 31.06 42.60 -29.80
CA GLU A 227 31.72 43.45 -28.81
C GLU A 227 33.21 43.61 -29.13
N ARG A 228 33.93 42.50 -29.39
CA ARG A 228 35.34 42.54 -29.82
C ARG A 228 35.54 43.34 -31.11
N GLN A 229 34.61 43.21 -32.07
CA GLN A 229 34.68 43.96 -33.31
C GLN A 229 34.49 45.47 -33.07
N LYS A 230 33.57 45.83 -32.17
CA LYS A 230 33.33 47.22 -31.77
C LYS A 230 34.58 47.82 -31.12
N ASP A 231 35.21 47.10 -30.19
CA ASP A 231 36.45 47.56 -29.54
C ASP A 231 37.55 47.83 -30.57
N TYR A 232 37.70 46.96 -31.57
CA TYR A 232 38.66 47.15 -32.67
C TYR A 232 38.34 48.40 -33.50
N PHE A 233 37.06 48.64 -33.83
CA PHE A 233 36.64 49.85 -34.54
C PHE A 233 36.89 51.12 -33.71
N ASP A 234 36.66 51.07 -32.40
CA ASP A 234 36.90 52.20 -31.51
C ASP A 234 38.40 52.53 -31.44
N CYS A 235 39.31 51.54 -31.43
CA CYS A 235 40.76 51.77 -31.56
C CYS A 235 41.12 52.51 -32.87
N ILE A 236 40.64 52.02 -34.02
CA ILE A 236 40.91 52.66 -35.32
C ILE A 236 40.34 54.08 -35.35
N LYS A 237 39.16 54.28 -34.77
CA LYS A 237 38.50 55.59 -34.72
C LYS A 237 39.34 56.59 -33.92
N ASN A 238 39.87 56.16 -32.77
CA ASN A 238 40.74 56.97 -31.93
C ASN A 238 42.04 57.33 -32.67
N GLU A 239 42.75 56.35 -33.25
CA GLU A 239 43.98 56.60 -34.04
C GLU A 239 43.71 57.58 -35.20
N ARG A 240 42.59 57.42 -35.90
CA ARG A 240 42.20 58.35 -36.98
C ARG A 240 41.96 59.76 -36.44
N ASP A 241 41.32 59.89 -35.29
CA ASP A 241 40.99 61.19 -34.70
C ASP A 241 42.26 61.87 -34.17
N GLU A 242 43.18 61.13 -33.56
CA GLU A 242 44.54 61.60 -33.18
C GLU A 242 45.32 62.09 -34.42
N LEU A 243 45.42 61.28 -35.48
CA LEU A 243 46.10 61.67 -36.72
C LEU A 243 45.46 62.91 -37.38
N ARG A 244 44.15 63.10 -37.25
CA ARG A 244 43.46 64.29 -37.75
C ARG A 244 43.82 65.54 -36.96
N GLU A 245 43.97 65.42 -35.64
CA GLU A 245 44.41 66.50 -34.77
C GLU A 245 45.86 66.88 -35.07
N GLU A 246 46.77 65.91 -35.16
CA GLU A 246 48.18 66.14 -35.55
C GLU A 246 48.29 66.83 -36.92
N LEU A 247 47.49 66.41 -37.91
CA LEU A 247 47.46 67.06 -39.22
C LEU A 247 46.90 68.49 -39.17
N ALA A 248 45.97 68.77 -38.26
CA ALA A 248 45.43 70.11 -38.06
C ALA A 248 46.50 71.03 -37.45
N ASP A 249 47.20 70.55 -36.42
CA ASP A 249 48.31 71.25 -35.78
C ASP A 249 49.43 71.52 -36.78
N LEU A 250 49.84 70.53 -37.59
CA LEU A 250 50.88 70.71 -38.61
C LEU A 250 50.47 71.71 -39.70
N LYS A 251 49.20 71.72 -40.10
CA LYS A 251 48.67 72.75 -41.02
C LYS A 251 48.64 74.12 -40.38
N GLU A 252 48.35 74.20 -39.08
CA GLU A 252 48.36 75.45 -38.35
C GLU A 252 49.79 75.99 -38.20
N THR A 253 50.78 75.16 -37.87
CA THR A 253 52.20 75.57 -37.81
C THR A 253 52.73 75.99 -39.19
N MET A 254 52.37 75.28 -40.26
CA MET A 254 52.67 75.67 -41.64
C MET A 254 52.05 77.03 -42.00
N LYS A 255 50.84 77.34 -41.51
CA LYS A 255 50.20 78.66 -41.68
C LYS A 255 50.80 79.74 -40.77
N ARG A 256 51.25 79.39 -39.56
CA ARG A 256 51.86 80.31 -38.58
C ARG A 256 53.28 80.74 -38.96
N GLY A 257 53.89 80.06 -39.93
CA GLY A 257 55.02 80.60 -40.71
C GLY A 257 56.38 80.49 -40.02
N GLU A 258 56.85 79.27 -39.78
CA GLU A 258 58.30 79.02 -39.67
C GLU A 258 58.89 78.85 -41.07
N LYS A 259 59.40 79.96 -41.62
CA LYS A 259 60.26 79.93 -42.80
C LYS A 259 61.66 79.44 -42.39
N HIS A 260 61.88 78.14 -42.38
CA HIS A 260 63.24 77.60 -42.40
C HIS A 260 63.68 77.37 -43.84
N GLY A 261 64.44 78.34 -44.36
CA GLY A 261 65.22 78.19 -45.57
C GLY A 261 66.40 77.26 -45.33
N LEU A 262 66.60 76.29 -46.21
CA LEU A 262 67.82 75.47 -46.26
C LEU A 262 68.98 76.33 -46.77
N VAL A 263 70.00 76.54 -45.94
CA VAL A 263 71.29 77.11 -46.33
C VAL A 263 72.37 76.04 -46.19
N ILE A 264 73.00 75.74 -47.32
CA ILE A 264 74.14 74.83 -47.47
C ILE A 264 75.37 75.48 -46.82
N ILE A 265 76.02 74.75 -45.91
CA ILE A 265 77.31 75.12 -45.30
C ILE A 265 78.44 74.76 -46.26
N PRO A 266 79.45 75.62 -46.45
CA PRO A 266 80.80 75.17 -46.76
C PRO A 266 81.80 75.53 -45.65
N ASP A 267 82.75 74.60 -45.46
CA ASP A 267 83.77 74.51 -44.43
C ASP A 267 84.74 75.70 -44.28
N GLY A 268 85.28 75.86 -43.07
CA GLY A 268 86.50 76.64 -42.82
C GLY A 268 86.73 77.05 -41.36
N THR A 269 87.54 76.26 -40.62
CA THR A 269 88.30 76.59 -39.38
C THR A 269 89.08 77.94 -39.47
N PRO A 270 89.74 78.54 -38.43
CA PRO A 270 89.95 78.18 -37.00
C PRO A 270 89.92 79.37 -35.97
N ASN A 271 90.05 79.00 -34.68
CA ASN A 271 90.75 79.66 -33.54
C ASN A 271 90.49 81.10 -33.04
N GLY A 272 90.25 81.15 -31.71
CA GLY A 272 90.88 82.06 -30.73
C GLY A 272 90.13 83.38 -30.48
N ASP A 273 90.04 83.95 -29.27
CA ASP A 273 90.66 83.72 -27.97
C ASP A 273 90.00 84.71 -26.96
N VAL A 274 90.23 84.49 -25.66
CA VAL A 274 90.25 85.47 -24.53
C VAL A 274 88.97 85.75 -23.71
N ASN A 275 88.90 85.06 -22.54
CA ASN A 275 88.58 85.51 -21.15
C ASN A 275 87.20 86.13 -20.80
N HIS A 276 86.69 86.01 -19.57
CA HIS A 276 86.85 85.16 -18.38
C HIS A 276 85.73 85.65 -17.44
N GLU A 277 85.05 84.77 -16.71
CA GLU A 277 84.98 84.94 -15.26
C GLU A 277 84.44 83.66 -14.60
N SER A 278 85.33 83.08 -13.81
CA SER A 278 85.06 81.98 -12.90
C SER A 278 84.43 82.57 -11.65
N VAL A 279 83.23 82.11 -11.30
CA VAL A 279 82.78 82.17 -9.91
C VAL A 279 82.81 80.75 -9.37
N VAL A 280 83.81 80.55 -8.53
CA VAL A 280 84.02 79.39 -7.68
C VAL A 280 82.75 79.12 -6.87
N GLY A 281 82.08 78.01 -7.19
CA GLY A 281 81.10 77.36 -6.31
C GLY A 281 81.71 76.06 -5.81
N ALA A 282 81.68 75.83 -4.50
CA ALA A 282 82.26 74.67 -3.85
C ALA A 282 81.90 73.35 -4.57
N ILE A 283 82.92 72.62 -5.04
CA ILE A 283 82.74 71.28 -5.63
C ILE A 283 82.50 70.31 -4.47
N THR A 284 81.23 70.03 -4.18
CA THR A 284 80.82 68.93 -3.32
C THR A 284 80.80 67.65 -4.15
N VAL A 285 81.61 66.67 -3.74
CA VAL A 285 81.64 65.34 -4.37
C VAL A 285 80.32 64.64 -4.04
N VAL A 286 79.51 64.41 -5.06
CA VAL A 286 78.23 63.71 -4.94
C VAL A 286 78.47 62.21 -5.16
N SER A 287 77.73 61.33 -4.49
CA SER A 287 77.79 59.90 -4.77
C SER A 287 77.36 59.60 -6.21
N GLN A 288 77.86 58.52 -6.78
CA GLN A 288 77.55 58.12 -8.17
C GLN A 288 76.03 58.01 -8.41
N GLU A 289 75.29 57.51 -7.42
CA GLU A 289 73.83 57.39 -7.45
C GLU A 289 73.14 58.77 -7.54
N ALA A 290 73.59 59.74 -6.76
CA ALA A 290 73.00 61.07 -6.75
C ALA A 290 73.38 61.90 -7.98
N ALA A 291 74.56 61.66 -8.58
CA ALA A 291 74.91 62.22 -9.89
C ALA A 291 73.96 61.72 -10.99
N GLN A 292 73.63 60.43 -10.98
CA GLN A 292 72.76 59.82 -11.98
C GLN A 292 71.30 60.31 -11.89
N VAL A 293 70.78 60.53 -10.67
CA VAL A 293 69.45 61.12 -10.46
C VAL A 293 69.41 62.60 -10.90
N LEU A 294 70.51 63.33 -10.74
CA LEU A 294 70.62 64.71 -11.21
C LEU A 294 70.76 64.81 -12.73
N GLU A 295 71.36 63.82 -13.38
CA GLU A 295 71.37 63.71 -14.85
C GLU A 295 69.97 63.49 -15.42
N SER A 296 69.14 62.65 -14.79
CA SER A 296 67.76 62.42 -15.24
C SER A 296 66.85 63.66 -15.14
N ALA A 297 67.22 64.65 -14.31
CA ALA A 297 66.48 65.91 -14.20
C ALA A 297 66.68 66.86 -15.42
N GLY A 298 67.64 66.57 -16.30
CA GLY A 298 67.98 67.40 -17.48
C GLY A 298 69.14 68.38 -17.22
N GLU A 299 69.45 69.24 -18.19
CA GLU A 299 70.59 70.17 -18.13
C GLU A 299 70.29 71.47 -17.38
N GLY A 300 71.28 72.02 -16.66
CA GLY A 300 71.18 73.30 -15.95
C GLY A 300 71.96 73.35 -14.63
N PRO A 301 72.09 74.54 -14.01
CA PRO A 301 72.71 74.66 -12.69
C PRO A 301 71.96 73.83 -11.63
N LEU A 302 72.70 73.42 -10.59
CA LEU A 302 72.28 72.40 -9.61
C LEU A 302 70.97 72.77 -8.91
N ASP A 303 70.76 74.05 -8.63
CA ASP A 303 69.55 74.60 -8.03
C ASP A 303 68.31 74.41 -8.92
N ILE A 304 68.44 74.52 -10.25
CA ILE A 304 67.34 74.27 -11.20
C ILE A 304 67.02 72.79 -11.26
N ARG A 305 68.03 71.91 -11.31
CA ARG A 305 67.84 70.45 -11.34
C ARG A 305 67.20 69.94 -10.05
N LEU A 306 67.64 70.45 -8.89
CA LEU A 306 67.04 70.14 -7.59
C LEU A 306 65.59 70.63 -7.49
N ARG A 307 65.28 71.82 -8.01
CA ARG A 307 63.90 72.35 -8.04
C ARG A 307 62.99 71.49 -8.91
N LYS A 308 63.48 71.02 -10.06
CA LYS A 308 62.71 70.17 -10.97
C LYS A 308 62.44 68.79 -10.36
N LEU A 309 63.45 68.16 -9.76
CA LEU A 309 63.27 66.92 -9.00
C LEU A 309 62.34 67.09 -7.80
N ALA A 310 62.39 68.23 -7.10
CA ALA A 310 61.46 68.53 -6.02
C ALA A 310 60.01 68.67 -6.55
N GLY A 311 59.82 69.31 -7.70
CA GLY A 311 58.51 69.41 -8.37
C GLY A 311 57.96 68.06 -8.82
N GLU A 312 58.77 67.23 -9.47
CA GLU A 312 58.39 65.87 -9.87
C GLU A 312 58.06 65.01 -8.64
N LYS A 313 58.82 65.15 -7.55
CA LYS A 313 58.52 64.48 -6.27
C LYS A 313 57.18 64.96 -5.69
N GLU A 314 56.88 66.25 -5.72
CA GLU A 314 55.59 66.78 -5.26
C GLU A 314 54.42 66.33 -6.13
N GLU A 315 54.63 66.20 -7.44
CA GLU A 315 53.64 65.70 -8.39
C GLU A 315 53.37 64.21 -8.16
N LEU A 316 54.42 63.38 -8.04
CA LEU A 316 54.31 61.97 -7.68
C LEU A 316 53.66 61.78 -6.31
N LEU A 317 54.01 62.59 -5.31
CA LEU A 317 53.34 62.57 -4.00
C LEU A 317 51.86 62.93 -4.11
N SER A 318 51.50 63.82 -5.02
CA SER A 318 50.11 64.19 -5.28
C SER A 318 49.35 63.07 -6.00
N GLN A 319 49.98 62.38 -6.95
CA GLN A 319 49.43 61.17 -7.57
C GLN A 319 49.26 60.03 -6.57
N VAL A 320 50.24 59.79 -5.69
CA VAL A 320 50.13 58.79 -4.61
C VAL A 320 49.01 59.14 -3.65
N ARG A 321 48.84 60.42 -3.27
CA ARG A 321 47.71 60.85 -2.44
C ARG A 321 46.37 60.62 -3.15
N LYS A 322 46.27 60.93 -4.45
CA LYS A 322 45.07 60.70 -5.26
C LYS A 322 44.75 59.21 -5.38
N LEU A 323 45.73 58.36 -5.68
CA LEU A 323 45.57 56.91 -5.77
C LEU A 323 45.22 56.30 -4.41
N LYS A 324 45.80 56.78 -3.30
CA LYS A 324 45.40 56.38 -1.95
C LYS A 324 43.97 56.78 -1.64
N MET A 325 43.55 57.98 -2.03
CA MET A 325 42.16 58.42 -1.90
C MET A 325 41.21 57.56 -2.73
N GLN A 326 41.56 57.24 -3.98
CA GLN A 326 40.77 56.34 -4.83
C GLN A 326 40.72 54.91 -4.29
N LEU A 327 41.83 54.39 -3.75
CA LEU A 327 41.87 53.08 -3.10
C LEU A 327 41.03 53.05 -1.82
N GLU A 328 41.06 54.13 -1.03
CA GLU A 328 40.24 54.28 0.17
C GLU A 328 38.75 54.44 -0.20
N GLU A 329 38.44 55.18 -1.27
CA GLU A 329 37.09 55.28 -1.84
C GLU A 329 36.59 53.93 -2.34
N GLU A 330 37.40 53.15 -3.05
CA GLU A 330 37.06 51.78 -3.49
C GLU A 330 36.91 50.83 -2.31
N ARG A 331 37.80 50.89 -1.30
CA ARG A 331 37.65 50.12 -0.05
C ARG A 331 36.38 50.49 0.71
N GLN A 332 36.02 51.77 0.75
CA GLN A 332 34.77 52.23 1.36
C GLN A 332 33.54 51.84 0.54
N LYS A 333 33.63 51.80 -0.80
CA LYS A 333 32.57 51.25 -1.67
C LYS A 333 32.35 49.76 -1.40
N TYR A 334 33.42 48.97 -1.29
CA TYR A 334 33.31 47.55 -0.93
C TYR A 334 32.83 47.34 0.51
N SER A 335 33.27 48.17 1.46
CA SER A 335 32.79 48.12 2.84
C SER A 335 31.33 48.56 3.00
N LYS A 336 30.78 49.33 2.06
CA LYS A 336 29.35 49.67 1.99
C LYS A 336 28.54 48.63 1.20
N SER A 337 29.14 47.94 0.24
CA SER A 337 28.47 46.91 -0.57
C SER A 337 28.39 45.55 0.11
N ASP A 338 29.24 45.27 1.11
CA ASP A 338 29.18 44.01 1.88
C ASP A 338 28.19 44.07 3.06
N GLY A 339 27.49 45.20 3.22
CA GLY A 339 26.57 45.45 4.34
C GLY A 339 25.19 45.99 3.99
N MET A 340 24.92 46.44 2.76
CA MET A 340 23.58 46.86 2.36
C MET A 340 23.38 46.79 0.84
N ASN A 341 22.17 46.37 0.46
CA ASN A 341 21.60 46.34 -0.89
C ASN A 341 21.94 47.57 -1.76
N PRO A 342 21.91 47.41 -3.10
CA PRO A 342 22.18 48.49 -4.04
C PRO A 342 20.95 49.40 -4.22
N ASP A 343 21.01 50.62 -3.69
CA ASP A 343 20.25 51.78 -4.19
C ASP A 343 21.23 52.60 -5.06
N ILE A 344 21.09 52.82 -6.37
CA ILE A 344 19.95 53.33 -7.15
C ILE A 344 19.04 54.26 -6.33
N ILE A 345 19.59 55.43 -5.98
CA ILE A 345 18.73 56.57 -5.65
C ILE A 345 18.36 57.26 -6.96
N GLY A 346 17.15 56.97 -7.41
CA GLY A 346 16.50 57.68 -8.50
C GLY A 346 15.19 57.00 -8.84
N LEU A 347 14.15 57.32 -8.07
CA LEU A 347 12.72 56.96 -8.22
C LEU A 347 12.20 55.82 -7.32
N GLU A 348 11.07 56.14 -6.68
CA GLU A 348 10.05 55.26 -6.10
C GLU A 348 10.25 54.71 -4.67
N ASN A 349 9.54 55.33 -3.72
CA ASN A 349 9.14 54.77 -2.42
C ASN A 349 8.24 53.51 -2.52
N GLY A 350 8.37 52.70 -3.59
CA GLY A 350 7.50 51.56 -3.90
C GLY A 350 8.24 50.23 -4.15
N SER A 351 9.46 50.26 -4.68
CA SER A 351 10.23 49.07 -5.08
C SER A 351 10.84 48.32 -3.88
N ASP A 352 11.37 49.05 -2.90
CA ASP A 352 11.99 48.47 -1.70
C ASP A 352 10.95 47.89 -0.73
N LEU A 353 9.75 48.50 -0.66
CA LEU A 353 8.60 47.95 0.04
C LEU A 353 8.11 46.64 -0.60
N GLN A 354 8.10 46.57 -1.93
CA GLN A 354 7.74 45.36 -2.68
C GLN A 354 8.69 44.19 -2.44
N LEU A 355 10.00 44.45 -2.32
CA LEU A 355 10.98 43.41 -2.01
C LEU A 355 10.78 42.84 -0.60
N ILE A 356 10.49 43.70 0.39
CA ILE A 356 10.18 43.32 1.76
C ILE A 356 8.87 42.51 1.83
N GLU A 357 7.85 42.91 1.07
CA GLU A 357 6.59 42.16 0.94
C GLU A 357 6.83 40.78 0.31
N LEU A 358 7.62 40.70 -0.77
CA LEU A 358 7.97 39.42 -1.41
C LEU A 358 8.70 38.49 -0.44
N GLN A 359 9.62 39.03 0.35
CA GLN A 359 10.37 38.27 1.37
C GLN A 359 9.44 37.77 2.49
N ARG A 360 8.47 38.59 2.92
CA ARG A 360 7.46 38.19 3.92
C ARG A 360 6.54 37.10 3.38
N ASP A 361 6.10 37.21 2.13
CA ASP A 361 5.26 36.20 1.48
C ASP A 361 6.01 34.89 1.26
N ALA A 362 7.27 34.94 0.84
CA ALA A 362 8.14 33.77 0.75
C ALA A 362 8.30 33.09 2.13
N ASN A 363 8.55 33.86 3.20
CA ASN A 363 8.66 33.34 4.56
C ASN A 363 7.34 32.75 5.08
N ARG A 364 6.20 33.36 4.71
CA ARG A 364 4.86 32.83 5.03
C ARG A 364 4.63 31.49 4.33
N GLN A 365 4.93 31.40 3.03
CA GLN A 365 4.82 30.16 2.27
C GLN A 365 5.73 29.07 2.84
N ILE A 366 6.98 29.40 3.19
CA ILE A 366 7.90 28.47 3.86
C ILE A 366 7.30 27.93 5.16
N SER A 367 6.68 28.81 5.95
CA SER A 367 6.04 28.41 7.21
C SER A 367 4.82 27.50 6.99
N GLU A 368 3.99 27.81 5.98
CA GLU A 368 2.87 26.93 5.58
C GLU A 368 3.35 25.56 5.10
N TYR A 369 4.41 25.49 4.29
CA TYR A 369 4.98 24.23 3.83
C TYR A 369 5.61 23.44 4.98
N LYS A 370 6.27 24.10 5.93
CA LYS A 370 6.77 23.45 7.16
C LYS A 370 5.65 22.84 7.99
N PHE A 371 4.53 23.56 8.14
CA PHE A 371 3.36 23.03 8.85
C PHE A 371 2.74 21.84 8.13
N LYS A 372 2.57 21.93 6.80
CA LYS A 372 2.06 20.82 5.97
C LYS A 372 2.98 19.60 6.05
N LEU A 373 4.29 19.80 6.02
CA LEU A 373 5.28 18.75 6.16
C LEU A 373 5.16 18.06 7.53
N SER A 374 5.15 18.84 8.61
CA SER A 374 5.01 18.29 9.97
C SER A 374 3.71 17.51 10.15
N LYS A 375 2.61 17.97 9.54
CA LYS A 375 1.34 17.24 9.53
C LYS A 375 1.44 15.93 8.75
N ALA A 376 2.06 15.95 7.56
CA ALA A 376 2.28 14.75 6.77
C ALA A 376 3.18 13.73 7.49
N GLU A 377 4.22 14.18 8.19
CA GLU A 377 5.08 13.32 9.03
C GLU A 377 4.30 12.64 10.16
N GLN A 378 3.37 13.36 10.79
CA GLN A 378 2.49 12.81 11.82
C GLN A 378 1.50 11.78 11.25
N ASP A 379 0.96 12.05 10.07
CA ASP A 379 0.06 11.13 9.36
C ASP A 379 0.81 9.85 8.94
N ILE A 380 2.05 9.96 8.45
CA ILE A 380 2.93 8.82 8.15
C ILE A 380 3.12 7.95 9.39
N THR A 381 3.48 8.54 10.52
CA THR A 381 3.69 7.80 11.78
C THR A 381 2.42 7.02 12.19
N THR A 382 1.25 7.62 11.99
CA THR A 382 -0.04 6.97 12.30
C THR A 382 -0.35 5.82 11.34
N LEU A 383 -0.07 6.01 10.05
CA LEU A 383 -0.23 4.96 9.03
C LEU A 383 0.73 3.79 9.28
N GLU A 384 1.97 4.05 9.66
CA GLU A 384 2.96 3.01 10.02
C GLU A 384 2.48 2.15 11.20
N GLN A 385 1.92 2.77 12.25
CA GLN A 385 1.34 2.04 13.38
C GLN A 385 0.15 1.17 12.94
N ASN A 386 -0.71 1.69 12.06
CA ASN A 386 -1.83 0.94 11.50
C ASN A 386 -1.37 -0.26 10.66
N ILE A 387 -0.33 -0.08 9.84
CA ILE A 387 0.29 -1.15 9.07
C ILE A 387 0.81 -2.25 10.01
N GLY A 388 1.57 -1.90 11.04
CA GLY A 388 2.09 -2.89 11.99
C GLY A 388 0.98 -3.69 12.71
N ARG A 389 -0.13 -3.03 13.06
CA ARG A 389 -1.30 -3.72 13.64
C ARG A 389 -1.95 -4.69 12.65
N LEU A 390 -2.11 -4.27 11.39
CA LEU A 390 -2.71 -5.08 10.33
C LEU A 390 -1.82 -6.27 9.97
N GLU A 391 -0.51 -6.07 9.85
CA GLU A 391 0.48 -7.13 9.63
C GLU A 391 0.42 -8.19 10.73
N GLY A 392 0.33 -7.76 12.00
CA GLY A 392 0.14 -8.68 13.12
C GLY A 392 -1.18 -9.45 13.06
N GLN A 393 -2.25 -8.85 12.54
CA GLN A 393 -3.53 -9.52 12.35
C GLN A 393 -3.48 -10.55 11.20
N VAL A 394 -2.83 -10.20 10.09
CA VAL A 394 -2.59 -11.11 8.95
C VAL A 394 -1.79 -12.33 9.39
N ALA A 395 -0.71 -12.13 10.17
CA ALA A 395 0.10 -13.24 10.69
C ALA A 395 -0.73 -14.21 11.55
N ARG A 396 -1.63 -13.69 12.41
CA ARG A 396 -2.53 -14.52 13.22
C ARG A 396 -3.53 -15.30 12.38
N TYR A 397 -4.16 -14.66 11.39
CA TYR A 397 -5.12 -15.35 10.53
C TYR A 397 -4.45 -16.40 9.65
N LYS A 398 -3.24 -16.14 9.17
CA LYS A 398 -2.45 -17.13 8.43
C LYS A 398 -2.19 -18.38 9.28
N ASN A 399 -1.69 -18.21 10.50
CA ASN A 399 -1.45 -19.34 11.41
C ASN A 399 -2.75 -20.10 11.76
N ALA A 400 -3.86 -19.38 11.94
CA ALA A 400 -5.16 -19.99 12.20
C ALA A 400 -5.65 -20.81 11.00
N ALA A 401 -5.49 -20.31 9.78
CA ALA A 401 -5.86 -21.01 8.56
C ALA A 401 -5.01 -22.27 8.35
N GLU A 402 -3.68 -22.17 8.53
CA GLU A 402 -2.77 -23.32 8.43
C GLU A 402 -3.11 -24.42 9.47
N ASN A 403 -3.51 -24.02 10.68
CA ASN A 403 -3.95 -24.99 11.69
C ASN A 403 -5.30 -25.62 11.35
N ALA A 404 -6.25 -24.83 10.82
CA ALA A 404 -7.54 -25.36 10.39
C ALA A 404 -7.41 -26.36 9.23
N GLU A 405 -6.52 -26.09 8.27
CA GLU A 405 -6.23 -27.00 7.16
C GLU A 405 -5.67 -28.35 7.65
N LYS A 406 -4.73 -28.32 8.61
CA LYS A 406 -4.20 -29.54 9.24
C LYS A 406 -5.30 -30.37 9.91
N VAL A 407 -6.19 -29.72 10.67
CA VAL A 407 -7.30 -30.39 11.35
C VAL A 407 -8.29 -30.97 10.33
N GLU A 408 -8.57 -30.26 9.23
CA GLU A 408 -9.43 -30.77 8.16
C GLU A 408 -8.86 -32.05 7.53
N ASP A 409 -7.56 -32.08 7.27
CA ASP A 409 -6.89 -33.25 6.70
C ASP A 409 -6.89 -34.46 7.66
N GLU A 410 -6.71 -34.23 8.95
CA GLU A 410 -6.86 -35.26 9.99
C GLU A 410 -8.29 -35.83 10.02
N LEU A 411 -9.31 -34.97 10.01
CA LEU A 411 -10.71 -35.39 9.98
C LEU A 411 -11.07 -36.14 8.69
N LYS A 412 -10.51 -35.74 7.54
CA LYS A 412 -10.66 -36.50 6.28
C LYS A 412 -10.04 -37.88 6.38
N ALA A 413 -8.87 -38.01 7.02
CA ALA A 413 -8.21 -39.29 7.24
C ALA A 413 -9.03 -40.19 8.17
N GLU A 414 -9.54 -39.65 9.28
CA GLU A 414 -10.43 -40.36 10.21
C GLU A 414 -11.73 -40.81 9.54
N LYS A 415 -12.38 -39.93 8.77
CA LYS A 415 -13.58 -40.27 8.00
C LYS A 415 -13.34 -41.47 7.07
N ARG A 416 -12.22 -41.47 6.34
CA ARG A 416 -11.84 -42.60 5.46
C ARG A 416 -11.56 -43.89 6.24
N LYS A 417 -11.03 -43.78 7.46
CA LYS A 417 -10.80 -44.93 8.35
C LYS A 417 -12.13 -45.51 8.84
N LEU A 418 -13.00 -44.67 9.39
CA LEU A 418 -14.33 -45.07 9.87
C LEU A 418 -15.20 -45.64 8.75
N GLN A 419 -15.13 -45.08 7.53
CA GLN A 419 -15.83 -45.64 6.38
C GLN A 419 -15.36 -47.06 6.03
N ARG A 420 -14.06 -47.34 6.14
CA ARG A 420 -13.52 -48.70 5.94
C ARG A 420 -13.98 -49.64 7.04
N GLU A 421 -13.93 -49.22 8.30
CA GLU A 421 -14.39 -50.00 9.44
C GLU A 421 -15.89 -50.32 9.35
N LEU A 422 -16.72 -49.33 8.97
CA LEU A 422 -18.14 -49.53 8.73
C LEU A 422 -18.40 -50.58 7.66
N ARG A 423 -17.67 -50.52 6.53
CA ARG A 423 -17.82 -51.50 5.46
C ARG A 423 -17.49 -52.92 5.94
N THR A 424 -16.36 -53.08 6.63
CA THR A 424 -15.98 -54.37 7.22
C THR A 424 -17.02 -54.88 8.23
N ALA A 425 -17.61 -53.99 9.03
CA ALA A 425 -18.66 -54.37 9.97
C ALA A 425 -19.95 -54.81 9.28
N LEU A 426 -20.35 -54.13 8.19
CA LEU A 426 -21.50 -54.51 7.37
C LEU A 426 -21.30 -55.89 6.72
N ASP A 427 -20.13 -56.12 6.11
CA ASP A 427 -19.80 -57.42 5.51
C ASP A 427 -19.93 -58.55 6.56
N LYS A 428 -19.48 -58.29 7.80
CA LYS A 428 -19.61 -59.25 8.91
C LYS A 428 -21.05 -59.46 9.39
N ILE A 429 -21.89 -58.42 9.34
CA ILE A 429 -23.32 -58.55 9.64
C ILE A 429 -23.97 -59.45 8.60
N GLU A 430 -23.71 -59.24 7.30
CA GLU A 430 -24.26 -60.06 6.22
C GLU A 430 -23.85 -61.54 6.37
N GLU A 431 -22.58 -61.82 6.70
CA GLU A 431 -22.12 -63.18 7.01
C GLU A 431 -22.90 -63.80 8.18
N MET A 432 -23.05 -63.05 9.28
CA MET A 432 -23.77 -63.53 10.47
C MET A 432 -25.27 -63.75 10.18
N GLU A 433 -25.92 -62.89 9.40
CA GLU A 433 -27.31 -63.04 8.97
C GLU A 433 -27.50 -64.31 8.12
N MET A 434 -26.58 -64.59 7.20
CA MET A 434 -26.57 -65.83 6.43
C MET A 434 -26.45 -67.06 7.34
N THR A 435 -25.49 -67.06 8.27
CA THR A 435 -25.34 -68.18 9.22
C THR A 435 -26.58 -68.37 10.09
N ASN A 436 -27.19 -67.29 10.56
CA ASN A 436 -28.39 -67.34 11.38
C ASN A 436 -29.59 -67.88 10.58
N SER A 437 -29.74 -67.46 9.31
CA SER A 437 -30.75 -68.02 8.40
C SER A 437 -30.60 -69.54 8.23
N HIS A 438 -29.37 -70.03 8.07
CA HIS A 438 -29.10 -71.47 8.00
C HIS A 438 -29.45 -72.22 9.29
N LEU A 439 -29.11 -71.64 10.45
CA LEU A 439 -29.43 -72.21 11.76
C LEU A 439 -30.94 -72.24 12.01
N MET A 440 -31.66 -71.16 11.68
CA MET A 440 -33.13 -71.11 11.78
C MET A 440 -33.78 -72.20 10.94
N LYS A 441 -33.36 -72.37 9.67
CA LYS A 441 -33.87 -73.45 8.80
C LYS A 441 -33.61 -74.84 9.36
N ARG A 442 -32.45 -75.10 9.98
CA ARG A 442 -32.17 -76.38 10.66
C ARG A 442 -33.07 -76.59 11.87
N LEU A 443 -33.28 -75.54 12.65
CA LEU A 443 -34.10 -75.57 13.85
C LEU A 443 -35.58 -75.83 13.50
N GLU A 444 -36.10 -75.20 12.44
CA GLU A 444 -37.43 -75.47 11.90
C GLU A 444 -37.60 -76.93 11.46
N LYS A 445 -36.63 -77.48 10.73
CA LYS A 445 -36.63 -78.90 10.36
C LYS A 445 -36.68 -79.83 11.58
N MET A 446 -35.88 -79.54 12.61
CA MET A 446 -35.90 -80.32 13.84
C MET A 446 -37.24 -80.23 14.58
N LYS A 447 -37.84 -79.03 14.64
CA LYS A 447 -39.18 -78.83 15.20
C LYS A 447 -40.22 -79.64 14.44
N ALA A 448 -40.24 -79.56 13.11
CA ALA A 448 -41.16 -80.31 12.27
C ALA A 448 -41.03 -81.84 12.47
N ASN A 449 -39.79 -82.35 12.52
CA ASN A 449 -39.53 -83.77 12.79
C ASN A 449 -40.04 -84.20 14.17
N ARG A 450 -39.82 -83.36 15.21
CA ARG A 450 -40.34 -83.63 16.56
C ARG A 450 -41.86 -83.67 16.58
N THR A 451 -42.53 -82.72 15.92
CA THR A 451 -43.99 -82.69 15.82
C THR A 451 -44.53 -83.92 15.08
N ALA A 452 -43.88 -84.34 13.99
CA ALA A 452 -44.26 -85.54 13.26
C ALA A 452 -44.13 -86.81 14.12
N LEU A 453 -43.03 -86.96 14.87
CA LEU A 453 -42.85 -88.07 15.81
C LEU A 453 -43.91 -88.09 16.92
N LEU A 454 -44.24 -86.93 17.48
CA LEU A 454 -45.30 -86.82 18.49
C LEU A 454 -46.69 -87.17 17.94
N SER A 455 -46.95 -86.97 16.65
CA SER A 455 -48.22 -87.33 16.02
C SER A 455 -48.37 -88.82 15.69
N GLN A 456 -47.28 -89.61 15.81
CA GLN A 456 -47.27 -91.06 15.58
C GLN A 456 -47.35 -91.89 16.87
N GLN A 457 -47.29 -91.24 18.04
CA GLN A 457 -47.61 -91.82 19.35
C GLN A 457 -49.06 -91.50 19.69
#